data_AF-A0A2U8VT01-F1
#
_entry.id   AF-A0A2U8VT01-F1
#
_cell.length_a   1.000
_cell.length_b   1.000
_cell.length_c   1.000
_cell.angle_alpha   90.00
_cell.angle_beta   90.00
_cell.angle_gamma   90.00
#
_symmetry.space_group_name_H-M   'P 1'
#
loop_
_entity.id
_entity.type
_entity.pdbx_description
1 polymer ?
#
loop_
_entity_poly.entity_id
_entity_poly.type
_entity_poly.pdbx_seq_one_letter_code
_entity_poly.pdbx_strand_id
1 'polypeptide(L)'
;MEDRPLADLFEPATRERWLGLVEGVLKGADFEKRLVSKSADGLRIEPLYDPAEPASQPVRAPGPWRVVQRVDHPDAASANAQALTDLEGGADALTLVFAAAPTARGYGLAAASVDELDAVLQGVMLPLIALRLEAGGQALEAAGLIKGLAERRGEDLAALDLDLGIDPVGKLAATGSLGAVWSDIVPKLGATLRDFDAAGFRGRALLADGRPYHEGGAGEVDELAAVLATAVTYLRALEAEGHTLERARDAVAVLLAADADEFLGLAKFRAMRRLWARVEQACGLDPKPLRLHAETAWRMMTRRDPFVNILRTTMATAAAGLGGADSVAALPYTQALGLPDAFARRVARNSQIVLLEESGLARVADPAAGAGGFEALTADLTERAWEAFQAIEREGGIVASLSVGKLQRRIEAVRETRARNVATRREPLTGATEFPHLAEKPVTVLDVAPAAAPAASDFGAGAAVACDPLPSGRLAEPFEALRDASDAVLAKAGARPAVFLANLGALSAFNTRATFAANAFAAGGIEALSNDGFADEAALAEAFHASGARIACICSSDAVYAERAVGAARALKEAGAGTVYLAGKPADPDALKAAGVDGFLQAGGDLLAFLSEALRRAVKG
;
A
#
# COMPACT_ATOMS: atom_id res chain seq x y z
N MET A 1 27.00 -34.29 -13.66
CA MET A 1 26.21 -34.53 -12.43
C MET A 1 25.97 -36.03 -12.44
N GLU A 2 26.53 -36.78 -11.49
CA GLU A 2 26.26 -38.21 -11.38
C GLU A 2 24.74 -38.41 -11.23
N ASP A 3 24.15 -39.34 -11.99
CA ASP A 3 22.77 -39.79 -11.84
C ASP A 3 22.58 -40.35 -10.43
N ARG A 4 22.19 -39.49 -9.49
CA ARG A 4 21.80 -39.88 -8.15
C ARG A 4 20.28 -39.94 -8.13
N PRO A 5 19.67 -41.13 -8.15
CA PRO A 5 18.23 -41.23 -7.98
C PRO A 5 17.89 -40.72 -6.57
N LEU A 6 17.03 -39.69 -6.50
CA LEU A 6 16.52 -39.12 -5.24
C LEU A 6 15.06 -39.52 -5.04
N ALA A 7 14.17 -38.99 -5.88
CA ALA A 7 12.74 -39.27 -5.81
C ALA A 7 12.39 -40.68 -6.32
N ASP A 8 13.13 -41.19 -7.31
CA ASP A 8 12.90 -42.51 -7.91
C ASP A 8 13.16 -43.69 -6.96
N LEU A 9 13.70 -43.43 -5.76
CA LEU A 9 13.85 -44.40 -4.68
C LEU A 9 12.55 -44.67 -3.91
N PHE A 10 11.52 -43.86 -4.14
CA PHE A 10 10.22 -43.95 -3.47
C PHE A 10 9.10 -44.22 -4.48
N GLU A 11 7.94 -44.63 -3.98
CA GLU A 11 6.74 -44.66 -4.80
C GLU A 11 6.45 -43.24 -5.34
N PRO A 12 6.05 -43.11 -6.61
CA PRO A 12 5.71 -41.82 -7.19
C PRO A 12 4.65 -41.09 -6.36
N ALA A 13 4.95 -39.86 -5.97
CA ALA A 13 3.96 -38.96 -5.41
C ALA A 13 3.01 -38.54 -6.54
N THR A 14 1.71 -38.75 -6.35
CA THR A 14 0.67 -38.28 -7.30
C THR A 14 -0.23 -37.26 -6.63
N ARG A 15 -0.93 -36.47 -7.45
CA ARG A 15 -1.88 -35.46 -6.97
C ARG A 15 -3.02 -36.11 -6.19
N GLU A 16 -3.50 -37.28 -6.60
CA GLU A 16 -4.55 -38.04 -5.91
C GLU A 16 -4.10 -38.47 -4.52
N ARG A 17 -2.86 -38.98 -4.40
CA ARG A 17 -2.30 -39.38 -3.11
C ARG A 17 -2.16 -38.18 -2.17
N TRP A 18 -1.70 -37.04 -2.69
CA TRP A 18 -1.62 -35.80 -1.91
C TRP A 18 -3.01 -35.32 -1.47
N LEU A 19 -4.01 -35.34 -2.35
CA LEU A 19 -5.39 -35.00 -2.00
C LEU A 19 -5.96 -35.91 -0.89
N GLY A 20 -5.68 -37.21 -0.93
CA GLY A 20 -6.08 -38.12 0.15
C GLY A 20 -5.46 -37.77 1.51
N LEU A 21 -4.22 -37.29 1.54
CA LEU A 21 -3.59 -36.77 2.76
C LEU A 21 -4.26 -35.47 3.24
N VAL A 22 -4.58 -34.57 2.30
CA VAL A 22 -5.28 -33.31 2.60
C VAL A 22 -6.67 -33.58 3.20
N GLU A 23 -7.44 -34.50 2.63
CA GLU A 23 -8.75 -34.90 3.16
C GLU A 23 -8.66 -35.39 4.62
N GLY A 24 -7.64 -36.19 4.93
CA GLY A 24 -7.36 -36.64 6.29
C GLY A 24 -7.11 -35.50 7.28
N VAL A 25 -6.39 -34.44 6.85
CA VAL A 25 -6.13 -33.25 7.66
C VAL A 25 -7.38 -32.37 7.81
N LEU A 26 -8.16 -32.22 6.74
CA LEU A 26 -9.36 -31.40 6.73
C LEU A 26 -10.51 -31.98 7.56
N LYS A 27 -10.48 -33.29 7.87
CA LYS A 27 -11.49 -33.99 8.71
C LYS A 27 -12.93 -33.71 8.23
N GLY A 28 -13.14 -33.76 6.91
CA GLY A 28 -14.43 -33.49 6.26
C GLY A 28 -14.75 -32.02 6.00
N ALA A 29 -13.85 -31.09 6.32
CA ALA A 29 -13.98 -29.71 5.87
C ALA A 29 -13.74 -29.59 4.35
N ASP A 30 -14.47 -28.68 3.72
CA ASP A 30 -14.42 -28.44 2.28
C ASP A 30 -13.06 -27.84 1.83
N PHE A 31 -12.39 -28.48 0.87
CA PHE A 31 -11.08 -28.07 0.36
C PHE A 31 -11.11 -26.64 -0.19
N GLU A 32 -12.10 -26.36 -1.04
CA GLU A 32 -12.28 -25.07 -1.70
C GLU A 32 -12.43 -23.91 -0.70
N LYS A 33 -13.22 -24.10 0.36
CA LYS A 33 -13.41 -23.07 1.40
C LYS A 33 -12.24 -22.92 2.36
N ARG A 34 -11.36 -23.91 2.47
CA ARG A 34 -10.31 -23.95 3.51
C ARG A 34 -8.91 -23.66 3.01
N LEU A 35 -8.59 -24.10 1.79
CA LEU A 35 -7.21 -24.06 1.28
C LEU A 35 -7.05 -23.22 0.02
N VAL A 36 -8.13 -22.96 -0.71
CA VAL A 36 -8.10 -22.07 -1.86
C VAL A 36 -8.37 -20.64 -1.38
N SER A 37 -7.45 -19.74 -1.69
CA SER A 37 -7.62 -18.32 -1.40
C SER A 37 -7.94 -17.54 -2.67
N LYS A 38 -8.34 -16.27 -2.51
CA LYS A 38 -8.60 -15.36 -3.63
C LYS A 38 -7.92 -14.02 -3.40
N SER A 39 -7.33 -13.45 -4.45
CA SER A 39 -6.84 -12.07 -4.41
C SER A 39 -8.00 -11.07 -4.30
N ALA A 40 -7.67 -9.79 -4.09
CA ALA A 40 -8.65 -8.71 -4.08
C ALA A 40 -9.44 -8.62 -5.41
N ASP A 41 -8.80 -8.96 -6.53
CA ASP A 41 -9.41 -9.01 -7.87
C ASP A 41 -10.11 -10.35 -8.17
N GLY A 42 -10.19 -11.25 -7.19
CA GLY A 42 -10.87 -12.54 -7.32
C GLY A 42 -10.06 -13.59 -8.08
N LEU A 43 -8.74 -13.40 -8.26
CA LEU A 43 -7.87 -14.43 -8.81
C LEU A 43 -7.82 -15.61 -7.86
N ARG A 44 -7.89 -16.82 -8.40
CA ARG A 44 -7.85 -18.05 -7.62
C ARG A 44 -6.39 -18.36 -7.28
N ILE A 45 -6.11 -18.60 -5.99
CA ILE A 45 -4.79 -18.99 -5.52
C ILE A 45 -4.87 -20.40 -4.94
N GLU A 46 -4.22 -21.34 -5.61
CA GLU A 46 -4.18 -22.76 -5.23
C GLU A 46 -3.16 -23.00 -4.12
N PRO A 47 -3.38 -23.97 -3.22
CA PRO A 47 -2.40 -24.34 -2.21
C PRO A 47 -1.20 -25.13 -2.79
N LEU A 48 -1.30 -25.62 -4.04
CA LEU A 48 -0.24 -26.34 -4.73
C LEU A 48 -0.34 -26.12 -6.25
N TYR A 49 0.80 -25.83 -6.87
CA TYR A 49 0.93 -25.62 -8.31
C TYR A 49 1.90 -26.64 -8.91
N ASP A 50 1.62 -27.07 -10.14
CA ASP A 50 2.50 -27.93 -10.92
C ASP A 50 3.72 -27.12 -11.41
N PRO A 51 4.89 -27.75 -11.63
CA PRO A 51 6.03 -27.10 -12.27
C PRO A 51 5.64 -26.48 -13.62
N ALA A 52 6.24 -25.32 -13.94
CA ALA A 52 5.96 -24.62 -15.18
C ALA A 52 7.25 -24.28 -15.93
N GLU A 53 7.16 -24.19 -17.25
CA GLU A 53 8.24 -23.64 -18.05
C GLU A 53 8.27 -22.11 -17.93
N PRO A 54 9.45 -21.49 -17.78
CA PRO A 54 9.56 -20.04 -17.77
C PRO A 54 9.03 -19.42 -19.08
N ALA A 55 8.07 -18.50 -18.98
CA ALA A 55 7.64 -17.76 -20.18
C ALA A 55 8.64 -16.63 -20.50
N SER A 56 9.00 -16.51 -21.77
CA SER A 56 9.89 -15.44 -22.26
C SER A 56 9.25 -14.06 -22.06
N GLN A 57 10.04 -13.12 -21.54
CA GLN A 57 9.64 -11.72 -21.35
C GLN A 57 10.87 -10.81 -21.46
N PRO A 58 10.73 -9.56 -21.95
CA PRO A 58 11.83 -8.60 -21.95
C PRO A 58 12.23 -8.23 -20.51
N VAL A 59 13.28 -8.86 -20.01
CA VAL A 59 13.84 -8.61 -18.67
C VAL A 59 14.86 -7.48 -18.71
N ARG A 60 15.00 -6.76 -17.59
CA ARG A 60 16.08 -5.80 -17.41
C ARG A 60 17.44 -6.49 -17.43
N ALA A 61 18.50 -5.71 -17.64
CA ALA A 61 19.86 -6.23 -17.52
C ALA A 61 20.10 -6.79 -16.09
N PRO A 62 20.83 -7.91 -15.94
CA PRO A 62 21.18 -8.45 -14.63
C PRO A 62 21.93 -7.42 -13.77
N GLY A 63 21.67 -7.42 -12.46
CA GLY A 63 22.33 -6.53 -11.51
C GLY A 63 21.38 -5.95 -10.45
N PRO A 64 21.89 -5.11 -9.54
CA PRO A 64 21.06 -4.42 -8.55
C PRO A 64 20.01 -3.53 -9.22
N TRP A 65 18.85 -3.40 -8.59
CA TRP A 65 17.97 -2.27 -8.89
C TRP A 65 18.57 -0.99 -8.30
N ARG A 66 18.18 0.16 -8.84
CA ARG A 66 18.56 1.46 -8.27
C ARG A 66 17.88 1.69 -6.92
N VAL A 67 18.64 2.10 -5.92
CA VAL A 67 18.16 2.44 -4.58
C VAL A 67 17.76 3.92 -4.57
N VAL A 68 16.45 4.17 -4.63
CA VAL A 68 15.90 5.52 -4.74
C VAL A 68 15.61 6.11 -3.35
N GLN A 69 16.00 7.37 -3.15
CA GLN A 69 15.55 8.19 -2.02
C GLN A 69 14.77 9.41 -2.49
N ARG A 70 13.74 9.79 -1.72
CA ARG A 70 12.86 10.93 -2.02
C ARG A 70 13.45 12.22 -1.45
N VAL A 71 13.53 13.28 -2.22
CA VAL A 71 13.93 14.61 -1.74
C VAL A 71 12.68 15.48 -1.70
N ASP A 72 12.11 15.62 -0.49
CA ASP A 72 10.79 16.21 -0.25
C ASP A 72 10.78 17.27 0.87
N HIS A 73 11.95 17.73 1.30
CA HIS A 73 12.05 18.82 2.27
C HIS A 73 11.78 20.19 1.59
N PRO A 74 10.89 21.04 2.13
CA PRO A 74 10.54 22.32 1.49
C PRO A 74 11.65 23.38 1.51
N ASP A 75 12.48 23.38 2.56
CA ASP A 75 13.71 24.19 2.61
C ASP A 75 14.82 23.58 1.75
N ALA A 76 15.39 24.37 0.84
CA ALA A 76 16.36 23.93 -0.16
C ALA A 76 17.67 23.43 0.44
N ALA A 77 18.19 24.10 1.47
CA ALA A 77 19.44 23.69 2.12
C ALA A 77 19.28 22.34 2.83
N SER A 78 18.15 22.14 3.50
CA SER A 78 17.82 20.88 4.16
C SER A 78 17.54 19.76 3.15
N ALA A 79 16.87 20.07 2.04
CA ALA A 79 16.68 19.14 0.92
C ALA A 79 18.01 18.69 0.32
N ASN A 80 18.95 19.64 0.14
CA ASN A 80 20.30 19.35 -0.32
C ASN A 80 21.07 18.43 0.64
N ALA A 81 21.05 18.75 1.93
CA ALA A 81 21.70 17.94 2.94
C ALA A 81 21.15 16.50 2.97
N GLN A 82 19.83 16.33 2.81
CA GLN A 82 19.20 15.01 2.67
C GLN A 82 19.71 14.28 1.43
N ALA A 83 19.68 14.94 0.26
CA ALA A 83 20.14 14.36 -1.00
C ALA A 83 21.59 13.86 -0.92
N LEU A 84 22.52 14.69 -0.42
CA LEU A 84 23.92 14.31 -0.26
C LEU A 84 24.11 13.17 0.75
N THR A 85 23.45 13.25 1.92
CA THR A 85 23.52 12.21 2.96
C THR A 85 23.06 10.85 2.43
N ASP A 86 22.01 10.83 1.60
CA ASP A 86 21.48 9.60 1.05
C ASP A 86 22.39 9.01 -0.04
N LEU A 87 22.93 9.84 -0.93
CA LEU A 87 23.87 9.42 -1.96
C LEU A 87 25.18 8.89 -1.35
N GLU A 88 25.77 9.62 -0.41
CA GLU A 88 26.96 9.17 0.34
C GLU A 88 26.67 7.92 1.18
N GLY A 89 25.40 7.72 1.55
CA GLY A 89 24.91 6.57 2.29
C GLY A 89 24.61 5.33 1.44
N GLY A 90 24.86 5.36 0.13
CA GLY A 90 24.71 4.23 -0.79
C GLY A 90 23.44 4.24 -1.66
N ALA A 91 22.64 5.30 -1.64
CA ALA A 91 21.63 5.50 -2.66
C ALA A 91 22.30 5.91 -3.97
N ASP A 92 21.80 5.43 -5.10
CA ASP A 92 22.32 5.76 -6.44
C ASP A 92 21.27 6.40 -7.33
N ALA A 93 20.12 6.74 -6.73
CA ALA A 93 19.03 7.43 -7.41
C ALA A 93 18.25 8.36 -6.46
N LEU A 94 17.76 9.47 -7.00
CA LEU A 94 16.91 10.43 -6.30
C LEU A 94 15.59 10.64 -7.02
N THR A 95 14.52 10.85 -6.24
CA THR A 95 13.27 11.42 -6.75
C THR A 95 13.04 12.77 -6.11
N LEU A 96 12.98 13.83 -6.93
CA LEU A 96 12.65 15.18 -6.46
C LEU A 96 11.14 15.33 -6.39
N VAL A 97 10.61 15.51 -5.19
CA VAL A 97 9.16 15.60 -4.96
C VAL A 97 8.81 17.04 -4.67
N PHE A 98 8.10 17.68 -5.59
CA PHE A 98 7.67 19.07 -5.47
C PHE A 98 6.35 19.16 -4.72
N ALA A 99 6.09 20.32 -4.10
CA ALA A 99 4.87 20.54 -3.31
C ALA A 99 3.56 20.36 -4.12
N ALA A 100 3.59 20.51 -5.44
CA ALA A 100 2.45 20.28 -6.32
C ALA A 100 2.13 18.80 -6.60
N ALA A 101 3.01 17.86 -6.19
CA ALA A 101 2.78 16.44 -6.38
C ALA A 101 1.76 15.90 -5.34
N PRO A 102 0.77 15.09 -5.74
CA PRO A 102 -0.11 14.40 -4.78
C PRO A 102 0.68 13.54 -3.77
N THR A 103 1.84 13.04 -4.18
CA THR A 103 2.76 12.21 -3.39
C THR A 103 3.64 13.02 -2.43
N ALA A 104 3.56 14.35 -2.44
CA ALA A 104 4.25 15.23 -1.48
C ALA A 104 3.76 15.02 -0.04
N ARG A 105 2.49 14.64 0.15
CA ARG A 105 1.88 14.44 1.49
C ARG A 105 2.01 15.67 2.40
N GLY A 106 1.96 16.85 1.79
CA GLY A 106 2.16 18.12 2.49
C GLY A 106 3.63 18.51 2.64
N TYR A 107 4.59 17.76 2.09
CA TYR A 107 6.00 18.12 2.09
C TYR A 107 6.58 17.98 0.70
N GLY A 108 7.21 19.03 0.19
CA GLY A 108 7.85 18.96 -1.11
C GLY A 108 8.62 20.22 -1.41
N LEU A 109 9.50 20.10 -2.40
CA LEU A 109 10.30 21.20 -2.91
C LEU A 109 9.42 22.37 -3.35
N ALA A 110 9.82 23.58 -2.96
CA ALA A 110 9.21 24.83 -3.39
C ALA A 110 9.97 25.51 -4.53
N ALA A 111 11.01 24.86 -5.08
CA ALA A 111 11.86 25.43 -6.13
C ALA A 111 11.03 25.79 -7.37
N ALA A 112 11.04 27.08 -7.74
CA ALA A 112 10.35 27.64 -8.89
C ALA A 112 11.32 28.33 -9.87
N SER A 113 12.63 28.22 -9.60
CA SER A 113 13.69 28.79 -10.43
C SER A 113 14.89 27.84 -10.52
N VAL A 114 15.72 28.04 -11.54
CA VAL A 114 16.95 27.25 -11.69
C VAL A 114 17.90 27.50 -10.52
N ASP A 115 17.95 28.71 -9.95
CA ASP A 115 18.76 29.02 -8.77
C ASP A 115 18.36 28.19 -7.54
N GLU A 116 17.06 28.07 -7.28
CA GLU A 116 16.55 27.29 -6.16
C GLU A 116 16.75 25.78 -6.39
N LEU A 117 16.53 25.29 -7.61
CA LEU A 117 16.78 23.89 -7.94
C LEU A 117 18.28 23.55 -7.85
N ASP A 118 19.15 24.45 -8.28
CA ASP A 118 20.60 24.33 -8.17
C ASP A 118 21.04 24.26 -6.70
N ALA A 119 20.40 25.06 -5.82
CA ALA A 119 20.64 25.01 -4.38
C ALA A 119 20.22 23.66 -3.78
N VAL A 120 19.06 23.11 -4.16
CA VAL A 120 18.62 21.76 -3.75
C VAL A 120 19.63 20.69 -4.19
N LEU A 121 20.19 20.82 -5.38
CA LEU A 121 21.10 19.83 -5.96
C LEU A 121 22.58 20.19 -5.83
N GLN A 122 22.94 21.17 -5.01
CA GLN A 122 24.32 21.66 -4.89
C GLN A 122 25.25 20.51 -4.48
N GLY A 123 26.33 20.30 -5.23
CA GLY A 123 27.29 19.20 -4.98
C GLY A 123 26.81 17.81 -5.43
N VAL A 124 25.55 17.65 -5.85
CA VAL A 124 25.08 16.41 -6.46
C VAL A 124 25.63 16.29 -7.88
N MET A 125 26.37 15.21 -8.14
CA MET A 125 26.93 14.90 -9.45
C MET A 125 25.90 14.17 -10.30
N LEU A 126 25.05 14.93 -11.02
CA LEU A 126 23.94 14.37 -11.81
C LEU A 126 24.33 13.27 -12.81
N PRO A 127 25.51 13.31 -13.48
CA PRO A 127 25.93 12.22 -14.36
C PRO A 127 26.19 10.87 -13.68
N LEU A 128 26.26 10.83 -12.34
CA LEU A 128 26.55 9.61 -11.57
C LEU A 128 25.31 8.95 -10.96
N ILE A 129 24.14 9.59 -11.05
CA ILE A 129 22.91 9.13 -10.39
C ILE A 129 21.76 9.02 -11.38
N ALA A 130 20.75 8.22 -11.05
CA ALA A 130 19.45 8.34 -11.70
C ALA A 130 18.61 9.43 -11.01
N LEU A 131 17.93 10.27 -11.78
CA LEU A 131 17.07 11.33 -11.27
C LEU A 131 15.67 11.22 -11.86
N ARG A 132 14.65 11.23 -10.99
CA ARG A 132 13.24 11.35 -11.39
C ARG A 132 12.61 12.60 -10.79
N LEU A 133 11.73 13.26 -11.52
CA LEU A 133 10.90 14.35 -11.01
C LEU A 133 9.49 13.87 -10.67
N GLU A 134 8.93 14.40 -9.59
CA GLU A 134 7.52 14.27 -9.22
C GLU A 134 6.98 15.67 -8.92
N ALA A 135 6.34 16.29 -9.92
CA ALA A 135 5.86 17.66 -9.83
C ALA A 135 4.35 17.83 -10.05
N GLY A 136 3.62 16.72 -10.22
CA GLY A 136 2.16 16.74 -10.34
C GLY A 136 1.66 17.73 -11.37
N GLY A 137 0.90 18.74 -10.94
CA GLY A 137 0.36 19.77 -11.81
C GLY A 137 1.38 20.74 -12.43
N GLN A 138 2.64 20.74 -11.97
CA GLN A 138 3.74 21.61 -12.42
C GLN A 138 4.86 20.83 -13.15
N ALA A 139 4.52 19.69 -13.76
CA ALA A 139 5.53 18.80 -14.35
C ALA A 139 6.26 19.41 -15.56
N LEU A 140 5.61 20.27 -16.35
CA LEU A 140 6.26 20.92 -17.49
C LEU A 140 7.24 22.01 -17.02
N GLU A 141 6.87 22.76 -15.99
CA GLU A 141 7.72 23.76 -15.35
C GLU A 141 8.95 23.10 -14.71
N ALA A 142 8.77 22.04 -13.91
CA ALA A 142 9.86 21.31 -13.29
C ALA A 142 10.81 20.68 -14.33
N ALA A 143 10.27 20.20 -15.47
CA ALA A 143 11.08 19.76 -16.60
C ALA A 143 11.92 20.92 -17.16
N GLY A 144 11.32 22.10 -17.37
CA GLY A 144 12.07 23.30 -17.78
C GLY A 144 13.20 23.67 -16.81
N LEU A 145 12.96 23.56 -15.50
CA LEU A 145 13.97 23.84 -14.48
C LEU A 145 15.16 22.88 -14.56
N ILE A 146 14.93 21.56 -14.71
CA ILE A 146 16.04 20.59 -14.80
C ILE A 146 16.85 20.76 -16.09
N LYS A 147 16.19 21.11 -17.21
CA LYS A 147 16.87 21.44 -18.47
C LYS A 147 17.76 22.68 -18.30
N GLY A 148 17.21 23.76 -17.74
CA GLY A 148 17.98 24.98 -17.46
C GLY A 148 19.13 24.76 -16.47
N LEU A 149 18.96 23.84 -15.51
CA LEU A 149 20.03 23.45 -14.59
C LEU A 149 21.17 22.72 -15.31
N ALA A 150 20.85 21.76 -16.17
CA ALA A 150 21.85 21.04 -16.96
C ALA A 150 22.65 22.01 -17.83
N GLU A 151 21.98 22.95 -18.52
CA GLU A 151 22.62 24.00 -19.31
C GLU A 151 23.56 24.87 -18.45
N ARG A 152 23.10 25.31 -17.28
CA ARG A 152 23.90 26.12 -16.33
C ARG A 152 25.15 25.38 -15.85
N ARG A 153 25.02 24.10 -15.54
CA ARG A 153 26.13 23.25 -15.05
C ARG A 153 27.02 22.74 -16.18
N GLY A 154 26.66 22.98 -17.44
CA GLY A 154 27.38 22.44 -18.60
C GLY A 154 27.27 20.92 -18.72
N GLU A 155 26.18 20.35 -18.22
CA GLU A 155 25.91 18.91 -18.27
C GLU A 155 25.26 18.51 -19.61
N ASP A 156 25.67 17.38 -20.16
CA ASP A 156 25.08 16.81 -21.36
C ASP A 156 23.83 15.99 -21.00
N LEU A 157 22.65 16.46 -21.43
CA LEU A 157 21.37 15.75 -21.23
C LEU A 157 21.36 14.34 -21.83
N ALA A 158 22.20 14.05 -22.84
CA ALA A 158 22.32 12.72 -23.41
C ALA A 158 23.02 11.73 -22.46
N ALA A 159 23.83 12.24 -21.52
CA ALA A 159 24.59 11.45 -20.55
C ALA A 159 23.85 11.28 -19.21
N LEU A 160 22.77 12.03 -18.97
CA LEU A 160 22.01 11.95 -17.73
C LEU A 160 21.01 10.78 -17.74
N ASP A 161 20.91 10.06 -16.63
CA ASP A 161 19.83 9.10 -16.40
C ASP A 161 18.62 9.81 -15.78
N LEU A 162 17.86 10.51 -16.62
CA LEU A 162 16.82 11.47 -16.20
C LEU A 162 15.41 11.06 -16.65
N ASP A 163 14.46 11.06 -15.72
CA ASP A 163 13.04 10.88 -16.00
C ASP A 163 12.24 12.10 -15.52
N LEU A 164 11.51 12.75 -16.44
CA LEU A 164 10.81 14.02 -16.18
C LEU A 164 9.49 13.86 -15.43
N GLY A 165 8.95 12.63 -15.37
CA GLY A 165 7.77 12.31 -14.55
C GLY A 165 6.48 13.03 -14.95
N ILE A 166 6.34 13.45 -16.21
CA ILE A 166 5.15 14.17 -16.68
C ILE A 166 3.98 13.18 -16.80
N ASP A 167 2.98 13.35 -15.95
CA ASP A 167 1.82 12.45 -15.88
C ASP A 167 0.49 13.22 -15.71
N PRO A 168 -0.05 13.85 -16.78
CA PRO A 168 -1.35 14.51 -16.71
C PRO A 168 -2.49 13.53 -16.36
N VAL A 169 -2.44 12.27 -16.80
CA VAL A 169 -3.53 11.30 -16.52
C VAL A 169 -3.53 10.89 -15.04
N GLY A 170 -2.37 10.58 -14.44
CA GLY A 170 -2.27 10.32 -13.01
C GLY A 170 -2.67 11.52 -12.17
N LYS A 171 -2.33 12.75 -12.62
CA LYS A 171 -2.80 13.99 -12.00
C LYS A 171 -4.33 14.12 -12.05
N LEU A 172 -4.96 13.82 -13.19
CA LEU A 172 -6.42 13.77 -13.31
C LEU A 172 -7.00 12.74 -12.33
N ALA A 173 -6.45 11.53 -12.29
CA ALA A 173 -6.94 10.48 -11.41
C ALA A 173 -6.83 10.86 -9.92
N ALA A 174 -5.72 11.49 -9.50
CA ALA A 174 -5.47 11.86 -8.10
C ALA A 174 -6.23 13.12 -7.65
N THR A 175 -6.40 14.11 -8.53
CA THR A 175 -6.92 15.45 -8.17
C THR A 175 -8.29 15.77 -8.75
N GLY A 176 -8.77 14.94 -9.68
CA GLY A 176 -10.07 15.12 -10.33
C GLY A 176 -10.09 16.20 -11.39
N SER A 177 -8.95 16.84 -11.73
CA SER A 177 -8.94 17.91 -12.73
C SER A 177 -7.61 18.03 -13.48
N LEU A 178 -7.67 18.17 -14.81
CA LEU A 178 -6.52 18.52 -15.64
C LEU A 178 -6.25 20.03 -15.67
N GLY A 179 -7.23 20.88 -15.39
CA GLY A 179 -7.15 22.33 -15.62
C GLY A 179 -7.25 22.76 -17.10
N ALA A 180 -7.28 21.78 -18.02
CA ALA A 180 -7.43 21.98 -19.46
C ALA A 180 -8.16 20.79 -20.10
N VAL A 181 -8.57 20.94 -21.37
CA VAL A 181 -9.03 19.80 -22.17
C VAL A 181 -7.83 18.99 -22.66
N TRP A 182 -8.00 17.66 -22.78
CA TRP A 182 -6.92 16.77 -23.21
C TRP A 182 -6.29 17.18 -24.56
N SER A 183 -7.09 17.65 -25.51
CA SER A 183 -6.61 18.11 -26.82
C SER A 183 -5.67 19.31 -26.75
N ASP A 184 -5.73 20.12 -25.69
CA ASP A 184 -4.83 21.27 -25.50
C ASP A 184 -3.53 20.86 -24.80
N ILE A 185 -3.53 19.72 -24.12
CA ILE A 185 -2.37 19.17 -23.41
C ILE A 185 -1.47 18.42 -24.39
N VAL A 186 -2.05 17.66 -25.34
CA VAL A 186 -1.31 16.85 -26.32
C VAL A 186 -0.21 17.65 -27.05
N PRO A 187 -0.49 18.84 -27.63
CA PRO A 187 0.55 19.66 -28.27
C PRO A 187 1.69 20.07 -27.33
N LYS A 188 1.40 20.30 -26.05
CA LYS A 188 2.42 20.66 -25.06
C LYS A 188 3.34 19.48 -24.74
N LEU A 189 2.79 18.27 -24.61
CA LEU A 189 3.59 17.06 -24.41
C LEU A 189 4.52 16.83 -25.61
N GLY A 190 3.98 16.93 -26.83
CA GLY A 190 4.74 16.81 -28.06
C GLY A 190 5.84 17.86 -28.19
N ALA A 191 5.52 19.13 -27.92
CA ALA A 191 6.48 20.23 -27.97
C ALA A 191 7.58 20.09 -26.91
N THR A 192 7.23 19.68 -25.69
CA THR A 192 8.20 19.45 -24.61
C THR A 192 9.19 18.35 -25.02
N LEU A 193 8.70 17.22 -25.53
CA LEU A 193 9.58 16.14 -25.98
C LEU A 193 10.50 16.58 -27.13
N ARG A 194 9.98 17.33 -28.12
CA ARG A 194 10.79 17.88 -29.22
C ARG A 194 11.89 18.81 -28.70
N ASP A 195 11.56 19.69 -27.77
CA ASP A 195 12.49 20.64 -27.18
C ASP A 195 13.61 19.95 -26.36
N PHE A 196 13.27 18.88 -25.65
CA PHE A 196 14.24 18.05 -24.95
C PHE A 196 15.12 17.24 -25.91
N ASP A 197 14.53 16.64 -26.95
CA ASP A 197 15.27 15.87 -27.95
C ASP A 197 16.26 16.75 -28.72
N ALA A 198 15.88 17.98 -29.04
CA ALA A 198 16.75 18.98 -29.65
C ALA A 198 17.96 19.35 -28.75
N ALA A 199 17.80 19.23 -27.43
CA ALA A 199 18.86 19.42 -26.44
C ALA A 199 19.64 18.14 -26.11
N GLY A 200 19.39 17.03 -26.82
CA GLY A 200 20.14 15.78 -26.67
C GLY A 200 19.56 14.77 -25.68
N PHE A 201 18.41 15.06 -25.05
CA PHE A 201 17.77 14.19 -24.07
C PHE A 201 17.53 12.76 -24.59
N ARG A 202 17.84 11.75 -23.77
CA ARG A 202 17.59 10.32 -24.05
C ARG A 202 16.80 9.60 -22.95
N GLY A 203 16.31 10.36 -21.98
CA GLY A 203 15.51 9.87 -20.87
C GLY A 203 14.03 9.70 -21.20
N ARG A 204 13.21 9.60 -20.14
CA ARG A 204 11.77 9.31 -20.23
C ARG A 204 11.02 10.57 -19.81
N ALA A 205 10.25 11.12 -20.74
CA ALA A 205 9.51 12.35 -20.48
C ALA A 205 8.21 12.06 -19.71
N LEU A 206 7.49 11.02 -20.10
CA LEU A 206 6.17 10.69 -19.60
C LEU A 206 6.23 9.51 -18.63
N LEU A 207 5.42 9.56 -17.58
CA LEU A 207 5.30 8.47 -16.60
C LEU A 207 3.85 8.02 -16.53
N ALA A 208 3.60 6.72 -16.72
CA ALA A 208 2.32 6.13 -16.35
C ALA A 208 2.40 5.66 -14.89
N ASP A 209 1.83 6.44 -13.96
CA ASP A 209 1.92 6.21 -12.51
C ASP A 209 0.74 5.37 -11.99
N GLY A 210 1.05 4.23 -11.38
CA GLY A 210 0.09 3.32 -10.75
C GLY A 210 -0.42 3.77 -9.38
N ARG A 211 0.30 4.67 -8.68
CA ARG A 211 0.00 5.05 -7.29
C ARG A 211 -1.39 5.67 -7.11
N PRO A 212 -1.87 6.60 -7.96
CA PRO A 212 -3.22 7.15 -7.82
C PRO A 212 -4.31 6.07 -7.82
N TYR A 213 -4.17 5.04 -8.64
CA TYR A 213 -5.13 3.93 -8.74
C TYR A 213 -5.02 3.00 -7.54
N HIS A 214 -3.79 2.59 -7.17
CA HIS A 214 -3.53 1.74 -6.03
C HIS A 214 -4.04 2.36 -4.73
N GLU A 215 -3.73 3.62 -4.48
CA GLU A 215 -4.18 4.34 -3.28
C GLU A 215 -5.69 4.60 -3.30
N GLY A 216 -6.26 4.79 -4.49
CA GLY A 216 -7.71 4.79 -4.73
C GLY A 216 -8.42 3.50 -4.31
N GLY A 217 -7.68 2.41 -4.12
CA GLY A 217 -8.17 1.11 -3.67
C GLY A 217 -8.16 0.02 -4.75
N ALA A 218 -7.51 0.26 -5.90
CA ALA A 218 -7.38 -0.74 -6.95
C ALA A 218 -6.66 -1.99 -6.43
N GLY A 219 -7.08 -3.15 -6.92
CA GLY A 219 -6.25 -4.36 -6.89
C GLY A 219 -5.18 -4.32 -7.98
N GLU A 220 -4.43 -5.41 -8.09
CA GLU A 220 -3.33 -5.56 -9.04
C GLU A 220 -3.80 -5.51 -10.49
N VAL A 221 -4.97 -6.07 -10.80
CA VAL A 221 -5.56 -6.11 -12.15
C VAL A 221 -5.91 -4.70 -12.63
N ASP A 222 -6.66 -3.94 -11.81
CA ASP A 222 -7.09 -2.58 -12.17
C ASP A 222 -5.90 -1.60 -12.24
N GLU A 223 -4.90 -1.75 -11.36
CA GLU A 223 -3.66 -0.95 -11.41
C GLU A 223 -2.91 -1.20 -12.73
N LEU A 224 -2.65 -2.46 -13.09
CA LEU A 224 -1.97 -2.83 -14.34
C LEU A 224 -2.73 -2.33 -15.57
N ALA A 225 -4.05 -2.50 -15.59
CA ALA A 225 -4.89 -2.07 -16.70
C ALA A 225 -4.91 -0.55 -16.89
N ALA A 226 -5.02 0.22 -15.80
CA ALA A 226 -5.02 1.67 -15.83
C ALA A 226 -3.66 2.24 -16.26
N VAL A 227 -2.56 1.67 -15.76
CA VAL A 227 -1.19 2.03 -16.15
C VAL A 227 -0.94 1.73 -17.63
N LEU A 228 -1.34 0.54 -18.11
CA LEU A 228 -1.19 0.18 -19.52
C LEU A 228 -2.01 1.11 -20.43
N ALA A 229 -3.25 1.42 -20.05
CA ALA A 229 -4.11 2.36 -20.78
C ALA A 229 -3.53 3.79 -20.80
N THR A 230 -2.91 4.21 -19.71
CA THR A 230 -2.21 5.50 -19.60
C THR A 230 -1.00 5.54 -20.54
N ALA A 231 -0.16 4.50 -20.53
CA ALA A 231 1.00 4.41 -21.42
C ALA A 231 0.60 4.43 -22.91
N VAL A 232 -0.45 3.69 -23.29
CA VAL A 232 -0.99 3.71 -24.67
C VAL A 232 -1.56 5.08 -25.05
N THR A 233 -2.19 5.78 -24.11
CA THR A 233 -2.68 7.15 -24.31
C THR A 233 -1.52 8.11 -24.61
N TYR A 234 -0.38 7.93 -23.96
CA TYR A 234 0.84 8.69 -24.21
C TYR A 234 1.49 8.37 -25.56
N LEU A 235 1.53 7.09 -25.96
CA LEU A 235 1.99 6.73 -27.31
C LEU A 235 1.19 7.46 -28.39
N ARG A 236 -0.15 7.42 -28.29
CA ARG A 236 -1.06 8.09 -29.23
C ARG A 236 -0.88 9.61 -29.23
N ALA A 237 -0.70 10.21 -28.05
CA ALA A 237 -0.49 11.65 -27.92
C ALA A 237 0.79 12.10 -28.63
N LEU A 238 1.89 11.36 -28.45
CA LEU A 238 3.17 11.69 -29.08
C LEU A 238 3.16 11.42 -30.60
N GLU A 239 2.54 10.32 -31.03
CA GLU A 239 2.38 10.00 -32.46
C GLU A 239 1.54 11.07 -33.18
N ALA A 240 0.45 11.54 -32.57
CA ALA A 240 -0.37 12.63 -33.11
C ALA A 240 0.43 13.94 -33.27
N GLU A 241 1.48 14.11 -32.48
CA GLU A 241 2.42 15.22 -32.53
C GLU A 241 3.65 14.96 -33.43
N GLY A 242 3.60 13.90 -34.24
CA GLY A 242 4.61 13.60 -35.27
C GLY A 242 5.89 12.94 -34.74
N HIS A 243 5.92 12.47 -33.49
CA HIS A 243 7.01 11.62 -33.00
C HIS A 243 6.89 10.20 -33.55
N THR A 244 8.01 9.55 -33.86
CA THR A 244 7.95 8.13 -34.27
C THR A 244 7.53 7.25 -33.10
N LEU A 245 6.91 6.10 -33.38
CA LEU A 245 6.48 5.16 -32.33
C LEU A 245 7.67 4.65 -31.51
N GLU A 246 8.85 4.45 -32.11
CA GLU A 246 10.06 4.06 -31.39
C GLU A 246 10.48 5.12 -30.37
N ARG A 247 10.44 6.40 -30.77
CA ARG A 247 10.79 7.50 -29.87
C ARG A 247 9.74 7.69 -28.78
N ALA A 248 8.46 7.58 -29.14
CA ALA A 248 7.34 7.66 -28.21
C ALA A 248 7.40 6.56 -27.15
N ARG A 249 7.67 5.30 -27.56
CA ARG A 249 7.94 4.18 -26.65
C ARG A 249 9.09 4.51 -25.70
N ASP A 250 10.18 5.07 -26.23
CA ASP A 250 11.37 5.38 -25.44
C ASP A 250 11.19 6.59 -24.50
N ALA A 251 10.13 7.38 -24.72
CA ALA A 251 9.78 8.52 -23.88
C ALA A 251 8.90 8.14 -22.68
N VAL A 252 8.38 6.91 -22.61
CA VAL A 252 7.43 6.47 -21.58
C VAL A 252 8.10 5.54 -20.58
N ALA A 253 7.95 5.86 -19.30
CA ALA A 253 8.24 4.97 -18.18
C ALA A 253 6.94 4.56 -17.47
N VAL A 254 7.03 3.52 -16.64
CA VAL A 254 5.93 3.06 -15.77
C VAL A 254 6.39 3.06 -14.32
N LEU A 255 5.50 3.41 -13.39
CA LEU A 255 5.69 3.21 -11.95
C LEU A 255 4.54 2.38 -11.38
N LEU A 256 4.85 1.32 -10.64
CA LEU A 256 3.86 0.53 -9.89
C LEU A 256 4.07 0.66 -8.39
N ALA A 257 2.98 0.59 -7.63
CA ALA A 257 3.06 0.51 -6.18
C ALA A 257 3.46 -0.91 -5.76
N ALA A 258 4.33 -1.07 -4.77
CA ALA A 258 4.71 -2.38 -4.23
C ALA A 258 4.08 -2.59 -2.85
N ASP A 259 3.17 -3.56 -2.71
CA ASP A 259 2.49 -3.86 -1.45
C ASP A 259 3.22 -4.99 -0.68
N ALA A 260 2.77 -5.31 0.53
CA ALA A 260 3.41 -6.32 1.38
C ALA A 260 3.16 -7.78 0.94
N ASP A 261 2.27 -8.02 -0.02
CA ASP A 261 2.05 -9.35 -0.60
C ASP A 261 3.18 -9.67 -1.60
N GLU A 262 4.10 -10.54 -1.18
CA GLU A 262 5.27 -10.92 -1.97
C GLU A 262 4.89 -11.57 -3.31
N PHE A 263 3.92 -12.48 -3.29
CA PHE A 263 3.57 -13.30 -4.45
C PHE A 263 2.89 -12.46 -5.53
N LEU A 264 1.85 -11.71 -5.13
CA LEU A 264 1.16 -10.80 -6.03
C LEU A 264 2.06 -9.65 -6.46
N GLY A 265 2.87 -9.10 -5.55
CA GLY A 265 3.83 -8.05 -5.85
C GLY A 265 4.78 -8.47 -6.96
N LEU A 266 5.51 -9.58 -6.78
CA LEU A 266 6.45 -10.10 -7.77
C LEU A 266 5.76 -10.40 -9.11
N ALA A 267 4.63 -11.12 -9.07
CA ALA A 267 3.88 -11.48 -10.28
C ALA A 267 3.36 -10.24 -11.04
N LYS A 268 2.98 -9.17 -10.33
CA LYS A 268 2.53 -7.90 -10.93
C LYS A 268 3.61 -7.23 -11.76
N PHE A 269 4.84 -7.12 -11.24
CA PHE A 269 5.95 -6.52 -11.99
C PHE A 269 6.31 -7.35 -13.24
N ARG A 270 6.26 -8.68 -13.16
CA ARG A 270 6.43 -9.57 -14.32
C ARG A 270 5.31 -9.38 -15.34
N ALA A 271 4.05 -9.35 -14.89
CA ALA A 271 2.88 -9.16 -15.74
C ALA A 271 2.93 -7.84 -16.52
N MET A 272 3.36 -6.74 -15.88
CA MET A 272 3.51 -5.44 -16.56
C MET A 272 4.44 -5.51 -17.78
N ARG A 273 5.57 -6.22 -17.67
CA ARG A 273 6.52 -6.39 -18.79
C ARG A 273 5.90 -7.21 -19.93
N ARG A 274 5.13 -8.26 -19.62
CA ARG A 274 4.40 -9.07 -20.63
C ARG A 274 3.33 -8.25 -21.34
N LEU A 275 2.55 -7.48 -20.56
CA LEU A 275 1.51 -6.60 -21.07
C LEU A 275 2.09 -5.53 -22.01
N TRP A 276 3.19 -4.88 -21.60
CA TRP A 276 3.85 -3.87 -22.42
C TRP A 276 4.44 -4.45 -23.70
N ALA A 277 5.14 -5.59 -23.61
CA ALA A 277 5.67 -6.28 -24.78
C ALA A 277 4.56 -6.62 -25.79
N ARG A 278 3.36 -6.96 -25.31
CA ARG A 278 2.21 -7.23 -26.17
C ARG A 278 1.67 -5.97 -26.86
N VAL A 279 1.69 -4.83 -26.18
CA VAL A 279 1.38 -3.51 -26.79
C VAL A 279 2.42 -3.17 -27.86
N GLU A 280 3.72 -3.33 -27.59
CA GLU A 280 4.79 -3.08 -28.56
C GLU A 280 4.59 -3.91 -29.85
N GLN A 281 4.32 -5.21 -29.70
CA GLN A 281 4.02 -6.08 -30.85
C GLN A 281 2.79 -5.61 -31.64
N ALA A 282 1.73 -5.18 -30.96
CA ALA A 282 0.53 -4.67 -31.61
C ALA A 282 0.78 -3.35 -32.36
N CYS A 283 1.77 -2.56 -31.91
CA CYS A 283 2.27 -1.37 -32.58
C CYS A 283 3.28 -1.69 -33.71
N GLY A 284 3.61 -2.96 -33.96
CA GLY A 284 4.62 -3.35 -34.95
C GLY A 284 6.07 -3.09 -34.51
N LEU A 285 6.31 -2.90 -33.21
CA LEU A 285 7.63 -2.71 -32.64
C LEU A 285 8.18 -4.04 -32.11
N ASP A 286 9.50 -4.20 -32.20
CA ASP A 286 10.20 -5.27 -31.49
C ASP A 286 10.20 -4.97 -29.98
N PRO A 287 9.69 -5.89 -29.12
CA PRO A 287 9.66 -5.66 -27.69
C PRO A 287 11.04 -5.48 -27.10
N LYS A 288 11.16 -4.53 -26.17
CA LYS A 288 12.39 -4.32 -25.40
C LYS A 288 12.09 -4.08 -23.91
N PRO A 289 13.10 -4.13 -23.03
CA PRO A 289 12.87 -3.93 -21.61
C PRO A 289 12.22 -2.57 -21.31
N LEU A 290 11.06 -2.61 -20.64
CA LEU A 290 10.36 -1.44 -20.12
C LEU A 290 11.16 -0.80 -18.98
N ARG A 291 11.23 0.54 -18.95
CA ARG A 291 11.68 1.33 -17.79
C ARG A 291 10.59 1.30 -16.71
N LEU A 292 10.78 0.47 -15.69
CA LEU A 292 9.78 0.12 -14.68
C LEU A 292 10.26 0.47 -13.28
N HIS A 293 9.63 1.47 -12.67
CA HIS A 293 9.91 1.91 -11.31
C HIS A 293 8.95 1.27 -10.31
N ALA A 294 9.39 1.17 -9.06
CA ALA A 294 8.56 0.81 -7.93
C ALA A 294 8.63 1.87 -6.82
N GLU A 295 7.51 2.11 -6.14
CA GLU A 295 7.49 2.74 -4.81
C GLU A 295 6.69 1.85 -3.86
N THR A 296 7.17 1.63 -2.64
CA THR A 296 6.41 0.83 -1.66
C THR A 296 5.10 1.53 -1.31
N ALA A 297 4.02 0.77 -1.19
CA ALA A 297 2.66 1.27 -1.12
C ALA A 297 2.43 2.19 0.09
N TRP A 298 1.89 3.38 -0.17
CA TRP A 298 1.41 4.29 0.87
C TRP A 298 0.24 3.67 1.65
N ARG A 299 -0.68 3.00 0.95
CA ARG A 299 -1.92 2.43 1.47
C ARG A 299 -1.71 1.46 2.66
N MET A 300 -0.58 0.76 2.71
CA MET A 300 -0.25 -0.19 3.79
C MET A 300 0.39 0.45 5.03
N MET A 301 0.74 1.74 4.99
CA MET A 301 1.44 2.43 6.09
C MET A 301 0.51 2.70 7.28
N THR A 302 1.04 2.49 8.49
CA THR A 302 0.33 2.77 9.74
C THR A 302 1.01 3.89 10.53
N ARG A 303 0.24 4.80 11.11
CA ARG A 303 0.72 5.78 12.11
C ARG A 303 1.00 5.09 13.45
N ARG A 304 0.23 4.05 13.74
CA ARG A 304 0.31 3.22 14.95
C ARG A 304 1.33 2.12 14.74
N ASP A 305 2.10 1.83 15.77
CA ASP A 305 3.26 0.94 15.74
C ASP A 305 4.10 1.07 14.45
N PRO A 306 4.67 2.26 14.18
CA PRO A 306 5.24 2.58 12.87
C PRO A 306 6.47 1.75 12.52
N PHE A 307 7.14 1.11 13.48
CA PHE A 307 8.25 0.21 13.18
C PHE A 307 7.82 -1.02 12.37
N VAL A 308 6.55 -1.43 12.45
CA VAL A 308 5.99 -2.49 11.60
C VAL A 308 6.05 -2.08 10.12
N ASN A 309 6.03 -0.78 9.81
CA ASN A 309 6.20 -0.31 8.43
C ASN A 309 7.57 -0.71 7.84
N ILE A 310 8.62 -0.85 8.66
CA ILE A 310 9.94 -1.35 8.19
C ILE A 310 9.79 -2.76 7.61
N LEU A 311 9.00 -3.62 8.27
CA LEU A 311 8.77 -4.98 7.82
C LEU A 311 7.98 -5.01 6.51
N ARG A 312 6.93 -4.19 6.43
CA ARG A 312 6.10 -4.02 5.22
C ARG A 312 6.92 -3.54 4.03
N THR A 313 7.69 -2.47 4.21
CA THR A 313 8.50 -1.88 3.12
C THR A 313 9.64 -2.80 2.70
N THR A 314 10.21 -3.58 3.62
CA THR A 314 11.23 -4.58 3.28
C THR A 314 10.66 -5.66 2.36
N MET A 315 9.49 -6.21 2.71
CA MET A 315 8.83 -7.24 1.88
C MET A 315 8.42 -6.68 0.52
N ALA A 316 7.80 -5.51 0.50
CA ALA A 316 7.42 -4.82 -0.74
C ALA A 316 8.64 -4.52 -1.65
N THR A 317 9.75 -4.09 -1.06
CA THR A 317 11.00 -3.84 -1.81
C THR A 317 11.54 -5.13 -2.41
N ALA A 318 11.58 -6.22 -1.64
CA ALA A 318 12.04 -7.52 -2.13
C ALA A 318 11.16 -8.00 -3.29
N ALA A 319 9.82 -7.95 -3.14
CA ALA A 319 8.88 -8.34 -4.19
C ALA A 319 9.06 -7.53 -5.48
N ALA A 320 9.21 -6.21 -5.38
CA ALA A 320 9.45 -5.33 -6.53
C ALA A 320 10.80 -5.60 -7.21
N GLY A 321 11.86 -5.72 -6.42
CA GLY A 321 13.22 -5.98 -6.92
C GLY A 321 13.34 -7.33 -7.61
N LEU A 322 12.81 -8.40 -7.00
CA LEU A 322 12.76 -9.76 -7.56
C LEU A 322 11.81 -9.87 -8.76
N GLY A 323 10.74 -9.08 -8.78
CA GLY A 323 9.84 -8.92 -9.93
C GLY A 323 10.47 -8.14 -11.09
N GLY A 324 11.69 -7.63 -10.90
CA GLY A 324 12.48 -6.99 -11.94
C GLY A 324 12.22 -5.51 -12.11
N ALA A 325 11.85 -4.77 -11.07
CA ALA A 325 11.87 -3.30 -11.10
C ALA A 325 13.29 -2.78 -11.38
N ASP A 326 13.41 -1.72 -12.18
CA ASP A 326 14.68 -1.05 -12.49
C ASP A 326 15.15 -0.17 -11.34
N SER A 327 14.21 0.38 -10.56
CA SER A 327 14.49 1.20 -9.39
C SER A 327 13.41 1.01 -8.33
N VAL A 328 13.77 1.06 -7.06
CA VAL A 328 12.82 0.93 -5.94
C VAL A 328 12.97 2.08 -4.95
N ALA A 329 11.88 2.79 -4.70
CA ALA A 329 11.75 3.77 -3.63
C ALA A 329 11.03 3.13 -2.43
N ALA A 330 11.75 2.93 -1.33
CA ALA A 330 11.16 2.49 -0.07
C ALA A 330 10.71 3.72 0.74
N LEU A 331 9.42 3.78 1.08
CA LEU A 331 8.89 4.82 1.95
C LEU A 331 9.47 4.64 3.37
N PRO A 332 9.98 5.69 4.01
CA PRO A 332 10.42 5.62 5.40
C PRO A 332 9.28 5.23 6.35
N TYR A 333 9.61 4.49 7.41
CA TYR A 333 8.62 3.93 8.34
C TYR A 333 7.77 4.99 9.06
N THR A 334 8.25 6.23 9.10
CA THR A 334 7.58 7.40 9.68
C THR A 334 6.75 8.22 8.70
N GLN A 335 6.70 7.87 7.41
CA GLN A 335 6.07 8.68 6.36
C GLN A 335 4.59 9.00 6.65
N ALA A 336 3.87 8.10 7.33
CA ALA A 336 2.48 8.30 7.73
C ALA A 336 2.30 9.30 8.89
N LEU A 337 3.38 9.64 9.61
CA LEU A 337 3.36 10.55 10.76
C LEU A 337 3.83 11.96 10.41
N GLY A 338 4.72 12.12 9.43
CA GLY A 338 5.30 13.41 9.05
C GLY A 338 6.54 13.23 8.19
N LEU A 339 7.26 14.33 7.95
CA LEU A 339 8.47 14.30 7.13
C LEU A 339 9.57 13.46 7.83
N PRO A 340 10.11 12.41 7.18
CA PRO A 340 11.08 11.51 7.80
C PRO A 340 12.38 12.19 8.21
N ASP A 341 12.87 11.85 9.41
CA ASP A 341 14.19 12.29 9.89
C ASP A 341 15.33 11.47 9.25
N ALA A 342 16.58 11.85 9.56
CA ALA A 342 17.76 11.17 9.03
C ALA A 342 17.83 9.68 9.38
N PHE A 343 17.29 9.27 10.54
CA PHE A 343 17.29 7.87 10.95
C PHE A 343 16.28 7.05 10.13
N ALA A 344 15.06 7.56 9.96
CA ALA A 344 14.03 6.91 9.16
C ALA A 344 14.44 6.75 7.69
N ARG A 345 15.07 7.77 7.11
CA ARG A 345 15.63 7.72 5.75
C ARG A 345 16.75 6.68 5.63
N ARG A 346 17.68 6.67 6.60
CA ARG A 346 18.75 5.66 6.67
C ARG A 346 18.19 4.24 6.75
N VAL A 347 17.14 4.00 7.54
CA VAL A 347 16.50 2.68 7.63
C VAL A 347 15.92 2.27 6.28
N ALA A 348 15.18 3.16 5.61
CA ALA A 348 14.61 2.88 4.29
C ALA A 348 15.67 2.51 3.26
N ARG A 349 16.77 3.28 3.20
CA ARG A 349 17.89 3.03 2.29
C ARG A 349 18.64 1.73 2.63
N ASN A 350 19.02 1.56 3.90
CA ASN A 350 19.82 0.42 4.33
C ASN A 350 19.06 -0.91 4.22
N SER A 351 17.74 -0.92 4.40
CA SER A 351 16.92 -2.11 4.13
C SER A 351 17.14 -2.61 2.69
N GLN A 352 17.18 -1.71 1.71
CA GLN A 352 17.45 -2.09 0.32
C GLN A 352 18.90 -2.59 0.13
N ILE A 353 19.87 -1.90 0.73
CA ILE A 353 21.29 -2.30 0.67
C ILE A 353 21.48 -3.71 1.25
N VAL A 354 20.82 -4.05 2.36
CA VAL A 354 20.87 -5.41 2.95
C VAL A 354 20.27 -6.45 2.00
N LEU A 355 19.16 -6.13 1.31
CA LEU A 355 18.57 -7.03 0.31
C LEU A 355 19.52 -7.27 -0.88
N LEU A 356 20.25 -6.24 -1.30
CA LEU A 356 21.17 -6.32 -2.43
C LEU A 356 22.49 -7.01 -2.07
N GLU A 357 23.18 -6.51 -1.04
CA GLU A 357 24.58 -6.84 -0.74
C GLU A 357 24.72 -8.07 0.17
N GLU A 358 23.85 -8.22 1.17
CA GLU A 358 23.92 -9.31 2.14
C GLU A 358 23.04 -10.51 1.76
N SER A 359 21.82 -10.23 1.28
CA SER A 359 20.87 -11.27 0.89
C SER A 359 21.08 -11.77 -0.54
N GLY A 360 21.82 -11.00 -1.37
CA GLY A 360 22.17 -11.38 -2.73
C GLY A 360 20.98 -11.45 -3.71
N LEU A 361 19.88 -10.75 -3.41
CA LEU A 361 18.63 -10.85 -4.19
C LEU A 361 18.77 -10.36 -5.65
N ALA A 362 19.81 -9.59 -5.95
CA ALA A 362 20.08 -9.07 -7.30
C ALA A 362 21.05 -9.92 -8.13
N ARG A 363 21.48 -11.08 -7.63
CA ARG A 363 22.44 -11.95 -8.35
C ARG A 363 21.84 -12.70 -9.54
N VAL A 364 20.51 -12.84 -9.58
CA VAL A 364 19.76 -13.53 -10.63
C VAL A 364 18.66 -12.60 -11.13
N ALA A 365 18.46 -12.51 -12.44
CA ALA A 365 17.56 -11.52 -13.06
C ALA A 365 16.06 -11.78 -12.82
N ASP A 366 15.62 -13.05 -12.86
CA ASP A 366 14.25 -13.48 -12.54
C ASP A 366 14.32 -14.81 -11.77
N PRO A 367 14.57 -14.81 -10.45
CA PRO A 367 14.70 -16.03 -9.68
C PRO A 367 13.39 -16.81 -9.52
N ALA A 368 12.24 -16.20 -9.85
CA ALA A 368 10.93 -16.85 -9.83
C ALA A 368 10.60 -17.59 -11.15
N ALA A 369 11.44 -17.45 -12.18
CA ALA A 369 11.27 -18.12 -13.46
C ALA A 369 11.12 -19.64 -13.30
N GLY A 370 10.02 -20.19 -13.82
CA GLY A 370 9.71 -21.62 -13.79
C GLY A 370 9.09 -22.12 -12.48
N ALA A 371 8.94 -21.26 -11.46
CA ALA A 371 8.17 -21.61 -10.28
C ALA A 371 6.67 -21.58 -10.62
N GLY A 372 6.03 -22.76 -10.60
CA GLY A 372 4.64 -22.96 -11.03
C GLY A 372 3.63 -21.93 -10.52
N GLY A 373 3.68 -21.62 -9.22
CA GLY A 373 2.80 -20.63 -8.60
C GLY A 373 3.02 -19.21 -9.12
N PHE A 374 4.27 -18.78 -9.27
CA PHE A 374 4.58 -17.46 -9.83
C PHE A 374 4.24 -17.38 -11.32
N GLU A 375 4.47 -18.44 -12.09
CA GLU A 375 4.10 -18.47 -13.51
C GLU A 375 2.59 -18.41 -13.71
N ALA A 376 1.83 -19.23 -12.98
CA ALA A 376 0.38 -19.22 -13.02
C ALA A 376 -0.20 -17.86 -12.60
N LEU A 377 0.25 -17.32 -11.46
CA LEU A 377 -0.22 -16.03 -10.96
C LEU A 377 0.13 -14.87 -11.92
N THR A 378 1.32 -14.90 -12.52
CA THR A 378 1.72 -13.89 -13.52
C THR A 378 0.85 -14.01 -14.79
N ALA A 379 0.54 -15.22 -15.24
CA ALA A 379 -0.32 -15.45 -16.40
C ALA A 379 -1.74 -14.95 -16.13
N ASP A 380 -2.33 -15.32 -14.99
CA ASP A 380 -3.67 -14.90 -14.58
C ASP A 380 -3.77 -13.37 -14.47
N LEU A 381 -2.79 -12.72 -13.83
CA LEU A 381 -2.72 -11.26 -13.77
C LEU A 381 -2.61 -10.63 -15.16
N THR A 382 -1.79 -11.19 -16.03
CA THR A 382 -1.61 -10.70 -17.41
C THR A 382 -2.91 -10.78 -18.19
N GLU A 383 -3.60 -11.92 -18.16
CA GLU A 383 -4.85 -12.12 -18.89
C GLU A 383 -5.95 -11.17 -18.38
N ARG A 384 -6.15 -11.12 -17.06
CA ARG A 384 -7.18 -10.28 -16.43
C ARG A 384 -6.92 -8.79 -16.61
N ALA A 385 -5.67 -8.36 -16.48
CA ALA A 385 -5.29 -6.97 -16.72
C ALA A 385 -5.46 -6.60 -18.19
N TRP A 386 -5.20 -7.52 -19.13
CA TRP A 386 -5.45 -7.29 -20.55
C TRP A 386 -6.94 -7.12 -20.86
N GLU A 387 -7.81 -7.95 -20.27
CA GLU A 387 -9.27 -7.80 -20.37
C GLU A 387 -9.75 -6.45 -19.83
N ALA A 388 -9.25 -6.06 -18.64
CA ALA A 388 -9.60 -4.79 -18.00
C ALA A 388 -9.07 -3.58 -18.79
N PHE A 389 -7.87 -3.68 -19.38
CA PHE A 389 -7.31 -2.69 -20.30
C PHE A 389 -8.20 -2.54 -21.55
N GLN A 390 -8.58 -3.65 -22.19
CA GLN A 390 -9.49 -3.63 -23.34
C GLN A 390 -10.85 -3.02 -22.99
N ALA A 391 -11.33 -3.19 -21.75
CA ALA A 391 -12.53 -2.51 -21.27
C ALA A 391 -12.36 -0.99 -21.22
N ILE A 392 -11.23 -0.49 -20.69
CA ILE A 392 -10.91 0.94 -20.69
C ILE A 392 -10.82 1.49 -22.13
N GLU A 393 -10.21 0.75 -23.04
CA GLU A 393 -10.12 1.15 -24.45
C GLU A 393 -11.49 1.24 -25.14
N ARG A 394 -12.39 0.27 -24.87
CA ARG A 394 -13.79 0.33 -25.35
C ARG A 394 -14.59 1.49 -24.76
N GLU A 395 -14.14 2.06 -23.64
CA GLU A 395 -14.75 3.24 -23.02
C GLU A 395 -14.24 4.56 -23.63
N GLY A 396 -13.37 4.49 -24.65
CA GLY A 396 -12.75 5.65 -25.29
C GLY A 396 -11.35 5.98 -24.76
N GLY A 397 -10.73 5.07 -24.02
CA GLY A 397 -9.43 5.25 -23.38
C GLY A 397 -9.51 5.77 -21.95
N ILE A 398 -8.36 5.85 -21.27
CA ILE A 398 -8.29 6.14 -19.83
C ILE A 398 -8.89 7.49 -19.45
N VAL A 399 -8.64 8.54 -20.24
CA VAL A 399 -9.15 9.90 -19.97
C VAL A 399 -10.68 9.92 -20.03
N ALA A 400 -11.27 9.27 -21.03
CA ALA A 400 -12.71 9.15 -21.16
C ALA A 400 -13.31 8.31 -20.03
N SER A 401 -12.71 7.15 -19.72
CA SER A 401 -13.13 6.26 -18.64
C SER A 401 -13.19 6.97 -17.28
N LEU A 402 -12.16 7.76 -16.96
CA LEU A 402 -12.10 8.61 -15.76
C LEU A 402 -13.17 9.70 -15.80
N SER A 403 -13.34 10.39 -16.92
CA SER A 403 -14.30 11.49 -17.06
C SER A 403 -15.75 11.05 -16.82
N VAL A 404 -16.10 9.81 -17.20
CA VAL A 404 -17.46 9.25 -16.96
C VAL A 404 -17.57 8.40 -15.69
N GLY A 405 -16.51 8.37 -14.87
CA GLY A 405 -16.49 7.67 -13.58
C GLY A 405 -16.46 6.14 -13.66
N LYS A 406 -16.19 5.54 -14.83
CA LYS A 406 -16.29 4.07 -15.00
C LYS A 406 -15.16 3.33 -14.30
N LEU A 407 -13.92 3.82 -14.42
CA LEU A 407 -12.79 3.25 -13.69
C LEU A 407 -12.92 3.48 -12.18
N GLN A 408 -13.35 4.66 -11.75
CA GLN A 408 -13.52 4.98 -10.33
C GLN A 408 -14.53 4.05 -9.66
N ARG A 409 -15.66 3.74 -10.31
CA ARG A 409 -16.64 2.78 -9.76
C ARG A 409 -16.09 1.36 -9.64
N ARG A 410 -15.22 0.91 -10.55
CA ARG A 410 -14.54 -0.39 -10.45
C ARG A 410 -13.61 -0.43 -9.24
N ILE A 411 -12.76 0.59 -9.13
CA ILE A 411 -11.82 0.76 -8.01
C ILE A 411 -12.56 0.88 -6.67
N GLU A 412 -13.66 1.62 -6.63
CA GLU A 412 -14.49 1.78 -5.42
C GLU A 412 -15.07 0.45 -4.94
N ALA A 413 -15.55 -0.41 -5.84
CA ALA A 413 -16.07 -1.73 -5.46
C ALA A 413 -14.99 -2.62 -4.80
N VAL A 414 -13.74 -2.55 -5.28
CA VAL A 414 -12.59 -3.23 -4.66
C VAL A 414 -12.27 -2.59 -3.30
N ARG A 415 -12.20 -1.25 -3.24
CA ARG A 415 -11.95 -0.50 -2.00
C ARG A 415 -12.95 -0.84 -0.90
N GLU A 416 -14.25 -0.87 -1.21
CA GLU A 416 -15.29 -1.21 -0.24
C GLU A 416 -15.16 -2.65 0.27
N THR A 417 -14.84 -3.59 -0.62
CA THR A 417 -14.62 -4.99 -0.24
C THR A 417 -13.42 -5.12 0.68
N ARG A 418 -12.33 -4.44 0.36
CA ARG A 418 -11.14 -4.35 1.22
C ARG A 418 -11.46 -3.73 2.57
N ALA A 419 -12.18 -2.61 2.60
CA ALA A 419 -12.59 -1.96 3.85
C ALA A 419 -13.42 -2.89 4.74
N ARG A 420 -14.36 -3.66 4.17
CA ARG A 420 -15.11 -4.70 4.90
C ARG A 420 -14.20 -5.82 5.41
N ASN A 421 -13.23 -6.25 4.62
CA ASN A 421 -12.27 -7.29 5.03
C ASN A 421 -11.37 -6.82 6.18
N VAL A 422 -10.90 -5.57 6.16
CA VAL A 422 -10.15 -4.98 7.27
C VAL A 422 -11.04 -4.83 8.52
N ALA A 423 -12.25 -4.29 8.36
CA ALA A 423 -13.21 -4.13 9.46
C ALA A 423 -13.59 -5.48 10.12
N THR A 424 -13.65 -6.56 9.34
CA THR A 424 -13.93 -7.92 9.84
C THR A 424 -12.69 -8.76 10.16
N ARG A 425 -11.50 -8.17 10.00
CA ARG A 425 -10.17 -8.80 10.17
C ARG A 425 -9.93 -10.04 9.31
N ARG A 426 -10.62 -10.13 8.16
CA ARG A 426 -10.22 -11.04 7.07
C ARG A 426 -8.93 -10.58 6.40
N GLU A 427 -8.66 -9.28 6.43
CA GLU A 427 -7.40 -8.66 6.04
C GLU A 427 -6.81 -7.95 7.28
N PRO A 428 -6.10 -8.67 8.16
CA PRO A 428 -5.60 -8.12 9.40
C PRO A 428 -4.44 -7.15 9.17
N LEU A 429 -4.39 -6.08 9.97
CA LEU A 429 -3.29 -5.11 9.99
C LEU A 429 -2.54 -5.23 11.32
N THR A 430 -1.36 -5.86 11.30
CA THR A 430 -0.48 -6.01 12.47
C THR A 430 -0.12 -4.63 13.06
N GLY A 431 -0.25 -4.49 14.38
CA GLY A 431 0.00 -3.25 15.12
C GLY A 431 -1.18 -2.26 15.08
N ALA A 432 -2.21 -2.51 14.26
CA ALA A 432 -3.40 -1.69 14.14
C ALA A 432 -4.69 -2.43 14.52
N THR A 433 -5.13 -3.41 13.71
CA THR A 433 -6.34 -4.21 14.00
C THR A 433 -6.04 -5.49 14.77
N GLU A 434 -4.80 -5.96 14.71
CA GLU A 434 -4.31 -7.18 15.36
C GLU A 434 -3.02 -6.86 16.12
N PHE A 435 -2.97 -7.31 17.38
CA PHE A 435 -1.84 -7.08 18.30
C PHE A 435 -1.46 -5.60 18.49
N PRO A 436 -2.42 -4.69 18.71
CA PRO A 436 -2.12 -3.27 18.95
C PRO A 436 -1.47 -3.04 20.32
N HIS A 437 -0.59 -2.04 20.40
CA HIS A 437 0.11 -1.66 21.63
C HIS A 437 -0.31 -0.25 22.09
N LEU A 438 -1.12 -0.17 23.16
CA LEU A 438 -1.66 1.12 23.66
C LEU A 438 -0.61 2.03 24.30
N ALA A 439 0.51 1.47 24.75
CA ALA A 439 1.63 2.19 25.38
C ALA A 439 2.80 2.42 24.40
N GLU A 440 2.53 2.41 23.09
CA GLU A 440 3.50 2.79 22.07
C GLU A 440 4.09 4.18 22.37
N LYS A 441 5.41 4.33 22.22
CA LYS A 441 6.07 5.62 22.37
C LYS A 441 6.00 6.39 21.04
N PRO A 442 5.81 7.71 21.07
CA PRO A 442 5.94 8.52 19.87
C PRO A 442 7.31 8.35 19.23
N VAL A 443 7.35 8.33 17.90
CA VAL A 443 8.58 8.42 17.11
C VAL A 443 8.79 9.85 16.64
N THR A 444 10.04 10.24 16.45
CA THR A 444 10.39 11.58 15.98
C THR A 444 10.19 11.69 14.47
N VAL A 445 9.68 12.83 14.04
CA VAL A 445 9.68 13.30 12.64
C VAL A 445 10.25 14.71 12.62
N LEU A 446 10.60 15.22 11.44
CA LEU A 446 11.08 16.60 11.33
C LEU A 446 9.94 17.59 11.67
N ASP A 447 10.25 18.59 12.48
CA ASP A 447 9.34 19.69 12.82
C ASP A 447 9.33 20.72 11.68
N VAL A 448 8.56 20.41 10.64
CA VAL A 448 8.46 21.19 9.41
C VAL A 448 7.00 21.44 9.12
N ALA A 449 6.65 22.70 8.86
CA ALA A 449 5.29 23.04 8.47
C ALA A 449 4.97 22.46 7.09
N PRO A 450 3.75 21.93 6.88
CA PRO A 450 3.35 21.47 5.56
C PRO A 450 3.45 22.59 4.50
N ALA A 451 4.03 22.27 3.36
CA ALA A 451 4.04 23.12 2.19
C ALA A 451 2.67 23.10 1.51
N ALA A 452 2.14 24.28 1.18
CA ALA A 452 0.92 24.38 0.41
C ALA A 452 1.18 23.97 -1.04
N ALA A 453 0.37 23.07 -1.58
CA ALA A 453 0.39 22.75 -3.00
C ALA A 453 -0.08 23.98 -3.81
N PRO A 454 0.65 24.39 -4.86
CA PRO A 454 0.18 25.41 -5.79
C PRO A 454 -1.16 25.01 -6.42
N ALA A 455 -2.09 25.96 -6.52
CA ALA A 455 -3.42 25.72 -7.07
C ALA A 455 -3.44 25.59 -8.61
N ALA A 456 -2.43 26.16 -9.29
CA ALA A 456 -2.36 26.21 -10.74
C ALA A 456 -1.67 24.96 -11.31
N SER A 457 -2.12 24.53 -12.49
CA SER A 457 -1.46 23.49 -13.27
C SER A 457 -0.95 24.09 -14.58
N ASP A 458 0.24 23.68 -15.01
CA ASP A 458 0.89 24.15 -16.24
C ASP A 458 0.40 23.41 -17.51
N PHE A 459 -0.37 22.34 -17.34
CA PHE A 459 -1.02 21.64 -18.45
C PHE A 459 -2.02 22.52 -19.22
N GLY A 460 -2.56 23.58 -18.61
CA GLY A 460 -3.27 24.66 -19.32
C GLY A 460 -4.31 25.41 -18.51
N ALA A 461 -4.99 26.34 -19.18
CA ALA A 461 -6.06 27.16 -18.63
C ALA A 461 -7.27 27.09 -19.59
N GLY A 462 -8.28 26.30 -19.26
CA GLY A 462 -9.46 26.09 -20.11
C GLY A 462 -10.58 25.33 -19.43
N ALA A 463 -11.56 24.85 -20.21
CA ALA A 463 -12.59 23.94 -19.70
C ALA A 463 -11.91 22.65 -19.20
N ALA A 464 -11.89 22.42 -17.89
CA ALA A 464 -11.15 21.31 -17.32
C ALA A 464 -11.83 19.98 -17.68
N VAL A 465 -11.04 18.99 -18.14
CA VAL A 465 -11.43 17.59 -17.93
C VAL A 465 -11.50 17.39 -16.42
N ALA A 466 -12.68 16.98 -15.96
CA ALA A 466 -12.95 16.76 -14.56
C ALA A 466 -13.47 15.35 -14.33
N CYS A 467 -13.14 14.80 -13.17
CA CYS A 467 -13.71 13.56 -12.67
C CYS A 467 -13.74 13.57 -11.14
N ASP A 468 -14.43 12.61 -10.54
CA ASP A 468 -14.27 12.37 -9.10
C ASP A 468 -12.83 11.89 -8.85
N PRO A 469 -12.09 12.55 -7.94
CA PRO A 469 -10.73 12.14 -7.62
C PRO A 469 -10.75 10.79 -6.92
N LEU A 470 -9.75 9.96 -7.23
CA LEU A 470 -9.47 8.76 -6.46
C LEU A 470 -8.89 9.17 -5.10
N PRO A 471 -9.48 8.73 -3.98
CA PRO A 471 -9.00 9.11 -2.66
C PRO A 471 -7.65 8.46 -2.39
N SER A 472 -6.73 9.20 -1.77
CA SER A 472 -5.48 8.62 -1.25
C SER A 472 -5.65 8.28 0.22
N GLY A 473 -6.01 7.03 0.52
CA GLY A 473 -6.27 6.56 1.88
C GLY A 473 -5.39 5.39 2.31
N ARG A 474 -5.09 5.32 3.61
CA ARG A 474 -4.41 4.16 4.23
C ARG A 474 -5.41 3.24 4.92
N LEU A 475 -5.15 1.94 4.89
CA LEU A 475 -6.10 0.94 5.41
C LEU A 475 -6.37 1.08 6.92
N ALA A 476 -5.38 1.56 7.67
CA ALA A 476 -5.48 1.67 9.12
C ALA A 476 -6.21 2.93 9.61
N GLU A 477 -6.43 3.94 8.76
CA GLU A 477 -7.00 5.25 9.15
C GLU A 477 -8.29 5.15 9.99
N PRO A 478 -9.27 4.28 9.67
CA PRO A 478 -10.47 4.16 10.49
C PRO A 478 -10.20 3.71 11.93
N PHE A 479 -9.23 2.80 12.13
CA PHE A 479 -8.85 2.34 13.47
C PHE A 479 -7.95 3.36 14.18
N GLU A 480 -7.09 4.06 13.43
CA GLU A 480 -6.28 5.15 13.95
C GLU A 480 -7.15 6.28 14.50
N ALA A 481 -8.26 6.62 13.83
CA ALA A 481 -9.22 7.61 14.30
C ALA A 481 -9.86 7.23 15.67
N LEU A 482 -10.13 5.93 15.89
CA LEU A 482 -10.60 5.45 17.20
C LEU A 482 -9.53 5.63 18.27
N ARG A 483 -8.27 5.30 17.95
CA ARG A 483 -7.15 5.48 18.88
C ARG A 483 -6.86 6.96 19.14
N ASP A 484 -6.96 7.83 18.14
CA ASP A 484 -6.80 9.29 18.27
C ASP A 484 -7.87 9.85 19.23
N ALA A 485 -9.13 9.38 19.12
CA ALA A 485 -10.20 9.76 20.03
C ALA A 485 -9.95 9.27 21.48
N SER A 486 -9.41 8.05 21.66
CA SER A 486 -8.99 7.56 22.98
C SER A 486 -7.81 8.35 23.57
N ASP A 487 -6.81 8.69 22.76
CA ASP A 487 -5.66 9.49 23.17
C ASP A 487 -6.09 10.90 23.63
N ALA A 488 -7.07 11.50 22.95
CA ALA A 488 -7.65 12.78 23.37
C ALA A 488 -8.32 12.71 24.76
N VAL A 489 -8.96 11.57 25.09
CA VAL A 489 -9.52 11.34 26.43
C VAL A 489 -8.40 11.16 27.45
N LEU A 490 -7.37 10.36 27.14
CA LEU A 490 -6.20 10.17 28.00
C LEU A 490 -5.54 11.52 28.33
N ALA A 491 -5.31 12.37 27.33
CA ALA A 491 -4.70 13.68 27.52
C ALA A 491 -5.54 14.60 28.44
N LYS A 492 -6.88 14.50 28.41
CA LYS A 492 -7.79 15.33 29.21
C LYS A 492 -8.04 14.78 30.61
N ALA A 493 -8.20 13.47 30.75
CA ALA A 493 -8.66 12.81 31.97
C ALA A 493 -7.55 12.08 32.75
N GLY A 494 -6.36 11.91 32.15
CA GLY A 494 -5.24 11.18 32.75
C GLY A 494 -5.37 9.65 32.68
N ALA A 495 -6.47 9.14 32.13
CA ALA A 495 -6.72 7.71 31.92
C ALA A 495 -7.44 7.47 30.59
N ARG A 496 -7.22 6.30 29.98
CA ARG A 496 -7.91 5.87 28.76
C ARG A 496 -9.34 5.45 29.08
N PRO A 497 -10.26 5.47 28.10
CA PRO A 497 -11.49 4.71 28.18
C PRO A 497 -11.16 3.23 28.42
N ALA A 498 -11.83 2.60 29.38
CA ALA A 498 -11.52 1.25 29.81
C ALA A 498 -12.73 0.31 29.73
N VAL A 499 -12.45 -0.97 29.50
CA VAL A 499 -13.40 -2.09 29.59
C VAL A 499 -12.95 -3.06 30.66
N PHE A 500 -13.86 -3.41 31.57
CA PHE A 500 -13.60 -4.43 32.56
C PHE A 500 -13.84 -5.82 31.98
N LEU A 501 -12.84 -6.69 31.99
CA LEU A 501 -12.99 -8.07 31.54
C LEU A 501 -13.60 -8.93 32.66
N ALA A 502 -14.90 -9.22 32.54
CA ALA A 502 -15.61 -10.09 33.47
C ALA A 502 -15.30 -11.56 33.17
N ASN A 503 -14.14 -12.02 33.62
CA ASN A 503 -13.64 -13.38 33.42
C ASN A 503 -14.38 -14.37 34.32
N LEU A 504 -15.04 -15.38 33.73
CA LEU A 504 -15.83 -16.36 34.48
C LEU A 504 -15.13 -17.73 34.51
N GLY A 505 -15.10 -18.35 35.69
CA GLY A 505 -14.52 -19.68 35.89
C GLY A 505 -12.99 -19.66 35.99
N ALA A 506 -12.37 -20.83 35.78
CA ALA A 506 -10.92 -20.99 35.85
C ALA A 506 -10.21 -20.35 34.64
N LEU A 507 -8.92 -20.03 34.79
CA LEU A 507 -8.09 -19.44 33.73
C LEU A 507 -8.17 -20.20 32.39
N SER A 508 -8.18 -21.54 32.44
CA SER A 508 -8.32 -22.38 31.24
C SER A 508 -9.64 -22.19 30.49
N ALA A 509 -10.70 -21.72 31.15
CA ALA A 509 -11.99 -21.46 30.53
C ALA A 509 -12.04 -20.09 29.84
N PHE A 510 -11.43 -19.06 30.43
CA PHE A 510 -11.58 -17.68 29.93
C PHE A 510 -10.39 -17.15 29.13
N ASN A 511 -9.17 -17.66 29.32
CA ASN A 511 -7.94 -17.02 28.82
C ASN A 511 -7.98 -16.69 27.31
N THR A 512 -8.45 -17.63 26.48
CA THR A 512 -8.56 -17.43 25.02
C THR A 512 -9.49 -16.28 24.66
N ARG A 513 -10.65 -16.16 25.33
CA ARG A 513 -11.63 -15.10 25.04
C ARG A 513 -11.25 -13.78 25.67
N ALA A 514 -10.67 -13.79 26.86
CA ALA A 514 -10.12 -12.60 27.50
C ALA A 514 -9.00 -11.97 26.65
N THR A 515 -8.07 -12.79 26.15
CA THR A 515 -6.99 -12.33 25.26
C THR A 515 -7.55 -11.78 23.95
N PHE A 516 -8.52 -12.49 23.34
CA PHE A 516 -9.21 -12.01 22.13
C PHE A 516 -9.93 -10.67 22.36
N ALA A 517 -10.63 -10.53 23.48
CA ALA A 517 -11.34 -9.31 23.84
C ALA A 517 -10.36 -8.14 24.09
N ALA A 518 -9.32 -8.37 24.90
CA ALA A 518 -8.29 -7.37 25.17
C ALA A 518 -7.65 -6.84 23.88
N ASN A 519 -7.27 -7.75 22.98
CA ASN A 519 -6.70 -7.40 21.68
C ASN A 519 -7.65 -6.56 20.83
N ALA A 520 -8.92 -6.98 20.73
CA ALA A 520 -9.94 -6.29 19.97
C ALA A 520 -10.23 -4.88 20.52
N PHE A 521 -10.42 -4.74 21.82
CA PHE A 521 -10.68 -3.43 22.45
C PHE A 521 -9.48 -2.49 22.34
N ALA A 522 -8.26 -3.00 22.44
CA ALA A 522 -7.05 -2.23 22.24
C ALA A 522 -6.94 -1.66 20.81
N ALA A 523 -7.49 -2.33 19.79
CA ALA A 523 -7.53 -1.78 18.42
C ALA A 523 -8.39 -0.51 18.33
N GLY A 524 -9.37 -0.36 19.24
CA GLY A 524 -10.21 0.84 19.38
C GLY A 524 -9.67 1.86 20.39
N GLY A 525 -8.45 1.64 20.92
CA GLY A 525 -7.89 2.49 21.96
C GLY A 525 -8.48 2.26 23.36
N ILE A 526 -9.28 1.22 23.58
CA ILE A 526 -9.94 0.96 24.86
C ILE A 526 -9.06 0.01 25.68
N GLU A 527 -8.70 0.44 26.89
CA GLU A 527 -7.86 -0.34 27.80
C GLU A 527 -8.66 -1.48 28.44
N ALA A 528 -8.15 -2.71 28.36
CA ALA A 528 -8.79 -3.86 28.96
C ALA A 528 -8.25 -4.10 30.38
N LEU A 529 -9.11 -3.94 31.39
CA LEU A 529 -8.80 -4.24 32.78
C LEU A 529 -9.03 -5.73 33.04
N SER A 530 -7.95 -6.50 33.10
CA SER A 530 -7.98 -7.95 33.30
C SER A 530 -7.90 -8.35 34.78
N ASN A 531 -8.18 -9.62 35.07
CA ASN A 531 -8.17 -10.24 36.40
C ASN A 531 -8.10 -11.77 36.27
N ASP A 532 -7.94 -12.46 37.40
CA ASP A 532 -7.80 -13.92 37.48
C ASP A 532 -9.14 -14.67 37.63
N GLY A 533 -10.27 -13.98 37.41
CA GLY A 533 -11.63 -14.50 37.59
C GLY A 533 -12.20 -14.29 38.99
N PHE A 534 -13.44 -14.73 39.18
CA PHE A 534 -14.22 -14.47 40.41
C PHE A 534 -14.88 -15.74 40.95
N ALA A 535 -14.89 -15.85 42.30
CA ALA A 535 -15.54 -16.95 43.00
C ALA A 535 -17.05 -16.99 42.71
N ASP A 536 -17.71 -15.83 42.74
CA ASP A 536 -19.14 -15.65 42.52
C ASP A 536 -19.45 -14.30 41.85
N GLU A 537 -20.73 -14.07 41.57
CA GLU A 537 -21.22 -12.86 40.92
C GLU A 537 -21.15 -11.61 41.82
N ALA A 538 -21.13 -11.78 43.15
CA ALA A 538 -20.99 -10.66 44.09
C ALA A 538 -19.56 -10.10 44.06
N ALA A 539 -18.55 -10.97 44.11
CA ALA A 539 -17.14 -10.58 43.96
C ALA A 539 -16.87 -9.94 42.58
N LEU A 540 -17.52 -10.44 41.52
CA LEU A 540 -17.48 -9.83 40.19
C LEU A 540 -18.04 -8.39 40.19
N ALA A 541 -19.20 -8.18 40.81
CA ALA A 541 -19.85 -6.86 40.90
C ALA A 541 -19.00 -5.85 41.70
N GLU A 542 -18.45 -6.26 42.83
CA GLU A 542 -17.55 -5.42 43.64
C GLU A 542 -16.29 -5.03 42.87
N ALA A 543 -15.65 -5.98 42.18
CA ALA A 543 -14.47 -5.72 41.37
C ALA A 543 -14.76 -4.79 40.18
N PHE A 544 -15.92 -4.96 39.52
CA PHE A 544 -16.37 -4.05 38.47
C PHE A 544 -16.52 -2.62 39.01
N HIS A 545 -17.22 -2.46 40.15
CA HIS A 545 -17.41 -1.15 40.76
C HIS A 545 -16.07 -0.50 41.14
N ALA A 546 -15.15 -1.25 41.74
CA ALA A 546 -13.82 -0.77 42.11
C ALA A 546 -12.95 -0.39 40.91
N SER A 547 -13.17 -1.01 39.74
CA SER A 547 -12.41 -0.72 38.52
C SER A 547 -12.66 0.68 37.95
N GLY A 548 -13.82 1.29 38.26
CA GLY A 548 -14.24 2.57 37.68
C GLY A 548 -14.59 2.51 36.19
N ALA A 549 -14.52 1.32 35.56
CA ALA A 549 -14.92 1.14 34.17
C ALA A 549 -16.45 1.30 34.02
N ARG A 550 -16.87 1.83 32.86
CA ARG A 550 -18.30 2.02 32.55
C ARG A 550 -18.88 0.85 31.75
N ILE A 551 -18.00 0.15 31.05
CA ILE A 551 -18.36 -0.96 30.20
C ILE A 551 -17.64 -2.22 30.69
N ALA A 552 -18.31 -3.36 30.57
CA ALA A 552 -17.77 -4.67 30.90
C ALA A 552 -17.87 -5.62 29.71
N CYS A 553 -16.97 -6.61 29.62
CA CYS A 553 -17.02 -7.68 28.63
C CYS A 553 -16.91 -9.04 29.32
N ILE A 554 -17.97 -9.84 29.26
CA ILE A 554 -18.01 -11.20 29.81
C ILE A 554 -17.17 -12.13 28.93
N CYS A 555 -16.23 -12.84 29.55
CA CYS A 555 -15.25 -13.70 28.87
C CYS A 555 -15.17 -15.08 29.55
N SER A 556 -15.56 -16.13 28.83
CA SER A 556 -15.44 -17.54 29.27
C SER A 556 -15.81 -18.53 28.16
N SER A 557 -15.60 -19.83 28.40
CA SER A 557 -16.00 -20.89 27.47
C SER A 557 -17.52 -20.99 27.31
N ASP A 558 -17.98 -21.60 26.22
CA ASP A 558 -19.42 -21.75 25.97
C ASP A 558 -20.12 -22.58 27.06
N ALA A 559 -19.41 -23.54 27.67
CA ALA A 559 -19.92 -24.32 28.80
C ALA A 559 -20.18 -23.44 30.03
N VAL A 560 -19.24 -22.56 30.39
CA VAL A 560 -19.40 -21.66 31.53
C VAL A 560 -20.45 -20.59 31.24
N TYR A 561 -20.60 -20.15 29.99
CA TYR A 561 -21.65 -19.21 29.62
C TYR A 561 -23.05 -19.76 29.85
N ALA A 562 -23.30 -21.03 29.53
CA ALA A 562 -24.59 -21.67 29.74
C ALA A 562 -25.02 -21.64 31.22
N GLU A 563 -24.06 -21.69 32.14
CA GLU A 563 -24.31 -21.73 33.58
C GLU A 563 -24.33 -20.34 34.23
N ARG A 564 -23.39 -19.46 33.86
CA ARG A 564 -23.05 -18.27 34.66
C ARG A 564 -23.27 -16.93 33.97
N ALA A 565 -23.36 -16.87 32.63
CA ALA A 565 -23.35 -15.59 31.93
C ALA A 565 -24.58 -14.71 32.21
N VAL A 566 -25.76 -15.31 32.41
CA VAL A 566 -27.00 -14.58 32.77
C VAL A 566 -26.88 -13.94 34.15
N GLY A 567 -26.36 -14.68 35.14
CA GLY A 567 -26.13 -14.17 36.50
C GLY A 567 -25.10 -13.04 36.51
N ALA A 568 -23.98 -13.24 35.82
CA ALA A 568 -22.93 -12.24 35.68
C ALA A 568 -23.43 -10.95 35.00
N ALA A 569 -24.24 -11.05 33.94
CA ALA A 569 -24.78 -9.88 33.25
C ALA A 569 -25.69 -9.04 34.16
N ARG A 570 -26.56 -9.69 34.94
CA ARG A 570 -27.43 -9.00 35.92
C ARG A 570 -26.61 -8.32 37.01
N ALA A 571 -25.65 -9.03 37.59
CA ALA A 571 -24.78 -8.50 38.63
C ALA A 571 -23.99 -7.27 38.16
N LEU A 572 -23.45 -7.28 36.92
CA LEU A 572 -22.77 -6.13 36.33
C LEU A 572 -23.72 -4.94 36.15
N LYS A 573 -24.96 -5.16 35.67
CA LYS A 573 -25.96 -4.09 35.52
C LYS A 573 -26.37 -3.50 36.86
N GLU A 574 -26.61 -4.34 37.86
CA GLU A 574 -26.91 -3.92 39.23
C GLU A 574 -25.75 -3.13 39.87
N ALA A 575 -24.50 -3.50 39.55
CA ALA A 575 -23.29 -2.78 39.94
C ALA A 575 -23.07 -1.44 39.19
N GLY A 576 -23.95 -1.09 38.25
CA GLY A 576 -23.93 0.18 37.53
C GLY A 576 -23.25 0.15 36.17
N ALA A 577 -23.02 -1.03 35.58
CA ALA A 577 -22.46 -1.12 34.22
C ALA A 577 -23.38 -0.45 33.20
N GLY A 578 -22.92 0.64 32.60
CA GLY A 578 -23.65 1.32 31.53
C GLY A 578 -23.82 0.42 30.31
N THR A 579 -22.83 -0.41 30.00
CA THR A 579 -22.89 -1.36 28.87
C THR A 579 -22.19 -2.67 29.20
N VAL A 580 -22.80 -3.80 28.86
CA VAL A 580 -22.25 -5.14 29.05
C VAL A 580 -22.15 -5.84 27.70
N TYR A 581 -20.94 -6.20 27.30
CA TYR A 581 -20.66 -7.03 26.14
C TYR A 581 -20.39 -8.48 26.55
N LEU A 582 -20.47 -9.40 25.60
CA LEU A 582 -20.00 -10.77 25.77
C LEU A 582 -19.09 -11.17 24.60
N ALA A 583 -17.94 -11.79 24.90
CA ALA A 583 -17.00 -12.26 23.90
C ALA A 583 -17.40 -13.65 23.37
N GLY A 584 -17.78 -13.69 22.10
CA GLY A 584 -18.11 -14.89 21.32
C GLY A 584 -19.59 -15.01 20.92
N LYS A 585 -19.95 -16.19 20.39
CA LYS A 585 -21.28 -16.50 19.84
C LYS A 585 -22.06 -17.36 20.83
N PRO A 586 -22.93 -16.78 21.67
CA PRO A 586 -23.68 -17.57 22.65
C PRO A 586 -24.76 -18.43 21.97
N ALA A 587 -25.13 -19.54 22.63
CA ALA A 587 -26.21 -20.41 22.18
C ALA A 587 -27.60 -19.75 22.30
N ASP A 588 -27.82 -18.97 23.35
CA ASP A 588 -29.06 -18.22 23.60
C ASP A 588 -28.78 -16.71 23.76
N PRO A 589 -28.65 -15.97 22.65
CA PRO A 589 -28.40 -14.53 22.69
C PRO A 589 -29.56 -13.73 23.29
N ASP A 590 -30.80 -14.23 23.24
CA ASP A 590 -31.98 -13.48 23.67
C ASP A 590 -32.13 -13.50 25.19
N ALA A 591 -31.85 -14.64 25.84
CA ALA A 591 -31.76 -14.69 27.30
C ALA A 591 -30.67 -13.75 27.85
N LEU A 592 -29.53 -13.67 27.16
CA LEU A 592 -28.43 -12.77 27.55
C LEU A 592 -28.79 -11.29 27.35
N LYS A 593 -29.46 -10.93 26.26
CA LYS A 593 -29.98 -9.57 26.08
C LYS A 593 -30.99 -9.19 27.15
N ALA A 594 -31.93 -10.10 27.47
CA ALA A 594 -32.89 -9.89 28.55
C ALA A 594 -32.22 -9.74 29.93
N ALA A 595 -31.05 -10.36 30.11
CA ALA A 595 -30.22 -10.23 31.31
C ALA A 595 -29.34 -8.96 31.33
N GLY A 596 -29.34 -8.17 30.25
CA GLY A 596 -28.63 -6.90 30.17
C GLY A 596 -27.38 -6.91 29.28
N VAL A 597 -27.11 -7.95 28.50
CA VAL A 597 -26.02 -7.91 27.50
C VAL A 597 -26.44 -7.06 26.30
N ASP A 598 -25.71 -5.96 26.07
CA ASP A 598 -25.94 -4.98 25.01
C ASP A 598 -25.41 -5.40 23.63
N GLY A 599 -24.41 -6.29 23.59
CA GLY A 599 -23.81 -6.72 22.32
C GLY A 599 -22.78 -7.84 22.46
N PHE A 600 -22.33 -8.36 21.32
CA PHE A 600 -21.44 -9.51 21.25
C PHE A 600 -20.20 -9.21 20.42
N LEU A 601 -19.01 -9.43 21.00
CA LEU A 601 -17.73 -9.34 20.29
C LEU A 601 -17.41 -10.71 19.68
N GLN A 602 -17.52 -10.85 18.36
CA GLN A 602 -17.42 -12.15 17.68
C GLN A 602 -16.33 -12.15 16.61
N ALA A 603 -15.66 -13.30 16.45
CA ALA A 603 -14.76 -13.51 15.32
C ALA A 603 -15.51 -13.40 13.98
N GLY A 604 -14.96 -12.63 13.05
CA GLY A 604 -15.55 -12.33 11.74
C GLY A 604 -16.71 -11.33 11.75
N GLY A 605 -17.06 -10.75 12.90
CA GLY A 605 -17.97 -9.60 12.97
C GLY A 605 -17.27 -8.30 12.56
N ASP A 606 -18.04 -7.25 12.27
CA ASP A 606 -17.53 -5.91 11.98
C ASP A 606 -16.95 -5.29 13.27
N LEU A 607 -15.63 -5.42 13.43
CA LEU A 607 -14.92 -4.94 14.59
C LEU A 607 -14.88 -3.41 14.63
N LEU A 608 -14.75 -2.76 13.46
CA LEU A 608 -14.69 -1.29 13.40
C LEU A 608 -15.99 -0.66 13.91
N ALA A 609 -17.14 -1.17 13.45
CA ALA A 609 -18.44 -0.73 13.92
C ALA A 609 -18.65 -1.03 15.42
N PHE A 610 -18.25 -2.23 15.87
CA PHE A 610 -18.31 -2.62 17.28
C PHE A 610 -17.51 -1.67 18.17
N LEU A 611 -16.26 -1.38 17.80
CA LEU A 611 -15.37 -0.51 18.59
C LEU A 611 -15.79 0.95 18.55
N SER A 612 -16.35 1.42 17.44
CA SER A 612 -16.91 2.77 17.33
C SER A 612 -18.08 2.99 18.32
N GLU A 613 -18.91 1.96 18.53
CA GLU A 613 -19.96 1.99 19.56
C GLU A 613 -19.39 1.86 20.96
N ALA A 614 -18.48 0.90 21.18
CA ALA A 614 -17.86 0.66 22.48
C ALA A 614 -17.12 1.91 23.00
N LEU A 615 -16.37 2.59 22.14
CA LEU A 615 -15.64 3.81 22.51
C LEU A 615 -16.60 4.93 22.89
N ARG A 616 -17.69 5.14 22.12
CA ARG A 616 -18.72 6.14 22.46
C ARG A 616 -19.36 5.86 23.82
N ARG A 617 -19.62 4.60 24.14
CA ARG A 617 -20.20 4.18 25.44
C ARG A 617 -19.21 4.26 26.59
N ALA A 618 -17.94 4.02 26.34
CA ALA A 618 -16.89 4.18 27.34
C ALA A 618 -16.61 5.66 27.69
N VAL A 619 -16.87 6.58 26.75
CA VAL A 619 -16.61 8.02 26.94
C VAL A 619 -17.82 8.82 27.44
N LYS A 620 -19.05 8.48 27.03
CA LYS A 620 -20.24 9.24 27.43
C LYS A 620 -20.53 9.11 28.93
N GLY A 621 -20.51 10.25 29.61
CA GLY A 621 -20.82 10.48 31.01
C GLY A 621 -21.27 11.88 31.29
#